data_AF-A0A9W6I4Z5-F1
#
_entry.id   AF-A0A9W6I4Z5-F1
#
_cell.length_a   1.000
_cell.length_b   1.000
_cell.length_c   1.000
_cell.angle_alpha   90.00
_cell.angle_beta   90.00
_cell.angle_gamma   90.00
#
_symmetry.space_group_name_H-M   'P 1'
#
loop_
_entity.id
_entity.type
_entity.pdbx_description
1 polymer ?
#
loop_
_entity_poly.entity_id
_entity_poly.type
_entity_poly.pdbx_seq_one_letter_code
_entity_poly.pdbx_strand_id
1 'polypeptide(L)'
;MRNVVLVEVDRFDPTPIYQQVAAIIREQIKSGGLQPRDRIPSESEMVRDHGVARDTARQAVAMLRDEGWVITLPQRGSFVADKENWPAED
;
A
#
# COMPACT_ATOMS: atom_id res chain seq x y z
N MET A 1 -21.42 -1.72 -12.93
CA MET A 1 -20.69 -0.87 -11.98
C MET A 1 -19.83 -1.81 -11.13
N ARG A 2 -18.50 -1.70 -11.18
CA ARG A 2 -17.62 -2.58 -10.40
C ARG A 2 -17.67 -2.13 -8.94
N ASN A 3 -18.13 -3.03 -8.07
CA ASN A 3 -18.19 -2.80 -6.63
C ASN A 3 -16.75 -2.91 -6.11
N VAL A 4 -16.15 -1.78 -5.73
CA VAL A 4 -14.85 -1.77 -5.06
C VAL A 4 -15.13 -2.19 -3.62
N VAL A 5 -14.85 -3.44 -3.29
CA VAL A 5 -14.79 -3.86 -1.88
C VAL A 5 -13.67 -3.05 -1.25
N LEU A 6 -14.02 -2.07 -0.42
CA LEU A 6 -13.06 -1.43 0.47
C LEU A 6 -12.54 -2.54 1.39
N VAL A 7 -11.35 -3.04 1.13
CA VAL A 7 -10.64 -3.91 2.05
C VAL A 7 -10.25 -3.02 3.22
N GLU A 8 -11.00 -3.10 4.31
CA GLU A 8 -10.74 -2.34 5.54
C GLU A 8 -9.75 -3.09 6.43
N VAL A 9 -9.13 -2.34 7.35
CA VAL A 9 -8.25 -2.90 8.39
C VAL A 9 -9.11 -3.62 9.44
N ASP A 10 -8.89 -4.93 9.61
CA ASP A 10 -9.53 -5.73 10.65
C ASP A 10 -8.67 -5.75 11.93
N ARG A 11 -9.20 -5.18 13.01
CA ARG A 11 -8.51 -5.11 14.31
C ARG A 11 -8.64 -6.38 15.15
N PHE A 12 -9.48 -7.32 14.73
CA PHE A 12 -9.64 -8.63 15.35
C PHE A 12 -8.80 -9.72 14.66
N ASP A 13 -8.34 -9.46 13.43
CA ASP A 13 -7.37 -10.32 12.75
C ASP A 13 -5.99 -10.23 13.45
N PRO A 14 -5.31 -11.37 13.71
CA PRO A 14 -4.01 -11.38 14.37
C PRO A 14 -2.87 -10.79 13.54
N THR A 15 -3.09 -10.55 12.24
CA THR A 15 -2.14 -9.94 11.33
C THR A 15 -1.83 -8.51 11.77
N PRO A 16 -0.55 -8.11 11.92
CA PRO A 16 -0.21 -6.75 12.27
C PRO A 16 -0.81 -5.71 11.33
N ILE A 17 -1.35 -4.63 11.88
CA ILE A 17 -2.11 -3.61 11.11
C ILE A 17 -1.33 -3.03 9.93
N TYR A 18 -0.01 -2.81 10.06
CA TYR A 18 0.80 -2.31 8.95
C TYR A 18 0.87 -3.30 7.78
N GLN A 19 0.85 -4.62 8.06
CA GLN A 19 0.83 -5.65 7.03
C GLN A 19 -0.52 -5.69 6.31
N GLN A 20 -1.62 -5.46 7.04
CA GLN A 20 -2.94 -5.33 6.44
C GLN A 20 -3.02 -4.11 5.51
N VAL A 21 -2.52 -2.95 5.95
CA VAL A 21 -2.45 -1.74 5.10
C VAL A 21 -1.58 -2.00 3.86
N ALA A 22 -0.42 -2.64 4.02
CA ALA A 22 0.41 -3.02 2.88
C ALA A 22 -0.33 -3.99 1.93
N ALA A 23 -1.05 -4.98 2.46
CA ALA A 23 -1.87 -5.89 1.66
C ALA A 23 -2.95 -5.16 0.87
N ILE A 24 -3.67 -4.22 1.48
CA ILE A 24 -4.68 -3.39 0.81
C ILE A 24 -4.08 -2.66 -0.40
N ILE A 25 -2.92 -2.03 -0.23
CA ILE A 25 -2.25 -1.30 -1.32
C ILE A 25 -1.73 -2.27 -2.40
N ARG A 26 -1.17 -3.43 -2.02
CA ARG A 26 -0.75 -4.47 -2.98
C ARG A 26 -1.92 -4.94 -3.82
N GLU A 27 -3.07 -5.20 -3.22
CA GLU A 27 -4.27 -5.61 -3.96
C GLU A 27 -4.76 -4.52 -4.93
N GLN A 28 -4.64 -3.24 -4.56
CA GLN A 28 -4.92 -2.14 -5.49
C GLN A 28 -3.95 -2.12 -6.68
N ILE A 29 -2.66 -2.40 -6.45
CA ILE A 29 -1.66 -2.50 -7.53
C ILE A 29 -1.95 -3.72 -8.41
N LYS A 30 -2.15 -4.90 -7.82
CA LYS A 30 -2.42 -6.17 -8.52
C LYS A 30 -3.69 -6.12 -9.36
N SER A 31 -4.75 -5.52 -8.81
CA SER A 31 -6.02 -5.34 -9.53
C SER A 31 -5.99 -4.26 -10.61
N GLY A 32 -4.90 -3.49 -10.70
CA GLY A 32 -4.75 -2.38 -11.64
C GLY A 32 -5.49 -1.10 -11.23
N GLY A 33 -5.97 -1.03 -9.98
CA GLY A 33 -6.51 0.19 -9.38
C GLY A 33 -5.43 1.25 -9.15
N LEU A 34 -4.18 0.82 -8.95
CA LEU A 34 -2.98 1.66 -9.01
C LEU A 34 -2.06 1.12 -10.11
N GLN A 35 -1.72 1.98 -11.07
CA GLN A 35 -0.85 1.63 -12.19
C GLN A 35 0.62 1.93 -11.86
N PRO A 36 1.59 1.31 -12.57
CA PRO A 36 2.99 1.71 -12.46
C PRO A 36 3.16 3.22 -12.55
N ARG A 37 4.01 3.77 -11.67
CA ARG A 37 4.29 5.20 -11.55
C ARG A 37 3.15 6.05 -10.99
N ASP A 38 2.00 5.47 -10.66
CA ASP A 38 0.98 6.17 -9.88
C ASP A 38 1.48 6.40 -8.46
N ARG A 39 1.07 7.52 -7.87
CA ARG A 39 1.34 7.82 -6.46
C ARG A 39 0.44 6.95 -5.60
N ILE A 40 1.02 6.22 -4.64
CA ILE A 40 0.21 5.54 -3.61
C ILE A 40 -0.37 6.57 -2.63
N PRO A 41 -1.42 6.24 -1.86
CA PRO A 41 -1.85 7.09 -0.76
C PRO A 41 -0.66 7.47 0.13
N SER A 42 -0.51 8.75 0.47
CA SER A 42 0.52 9.18 1.41
C SER A 42 0.24 8.66 2.82
N GLU A 43 1.26 8.68 3.69
CA GLU A 43 1.07 8.29 5.10
C GLU A 43 -0.11 9.01 5.75
N SER A 44 -0.28 10.32 5.49
CA SER A 44 -1.40 11.10 6.03
C SER A 44 -2.76 10.68 5.45
N GLU A 45 -2.80 10.28 4.19
CA GLU A 45 -4.01 9.75 3.55
C GLU A 45 -4.34 8.38 4.13
N MET A 46 -3.36 7.49 4.29
CA MET A 46 -3.56 6.18 4.95
C MET A 46 -4.04 6.33 6.40
N VAL A 47 -3.49 7.29 7.15
CA VAL A 47 -3.96 7.60 8.52
C VAL A 47 -5.44 7.98 8.52
N ARG A 48 -5.83 8.88 7.60
CA ARG A 48 -7.22 9.36 7.50
C ARG A 48 -8.17 8.27 7.01
N ASP A 49 -7.77 7.53 5.99
CA ASP A 49 -8.65 6.62 5.25
C ASP A 49 -8.77 5.24 5.96
N HIS A 50 -7.77 4.84 6.74
CA HIS A 50 -7.78 3.56 7.48
C HIS A 50 -7.80 3.72 9.01
N GLY A 51 -7.74 4.94 9.54
CA GLY A 51 -7.75 5.20 10.98
C GLY A 51 -6.55 4.58 11.72
N VAL A 52 -5.39 4.50 11.06
CA VAL A 52 -4.16 3.92 11.62
C VAL A 52 -3.23 4.99 12.18
N ALA A 53 -2.32 4.60 13.06
CA ALA A 53 -1.26 5.51 13.52
C ALA A 53 -0.29 5.86 12.38
N ARG A 54 0.32 7.03 12.44
CA ARG A 54 1.28 7.48 11.42
C ARG A 54 2.47 6.52 11.26
N ASP A 55 3.00 5.99 12.37
CA ASP A 55 4.10 5.04 12.32
C ASP A 55 3.68 3.72 11.68
N THR A 56 2.42 3.30 11.84
CA THR A 56 1.84 2.13 11.15
C THR A 56 1.76 2.36 9.64
N ALA A 57 1.29 3.54 9.21
CA ALA A 57 1.29 3.91 7.79
C ALA A 57 2.72 3.94 7.22
N ARG A 58 3.66 4.54 7.94
CA ARG A 58 5.09 4.56 7.56
C ARG A 58 5.66 3.15 7.40
N GLN A 59 5.34 2.26 8.35
CA GLN A 59 5.81 0.86 8.32
C GLN A 59 5.20 0.08 7.15
N ALA A 60 3.94 0.34 6.79
CA ALA A 60 3.32 -0.25 5.60
C ALA A 60 4.02 0.20 4.32
N VAL A 61 4.30 1.51 4.18
CA VAL A 61 5.05 2.04 3.03
C VAL A 61 6.47 1.48 2.97
N ALA A 62 7.15 1.34 4.11
CA ALA A 62 8.47 0.73 4.18
C ALA A 62 8.43 -0.73 3.71
N MET A 63 7.47 -1.53 4.20
CA MET A 63 7.27 -2.92 3.77
C MET A 63 7.04 -3.03 2.26
N LEU A 64 6.14 -2.22 1.69
CA LEU A 64 5.88 -2.22 0.25
C LEU A 64 7.14 -1.90 -0.57
N ARG A 65 7.98 -0.99 -0.07
CA ARG A 65 9.23 -0.61 -0.74
C ARG A 65 10.25 -1.73 -0.64
N ASP A 66 10.39 -2.32 0.53
CA ASP A 66 11.34 -3.40 0.78
C ASP A 66 10.97 -4.66 -0.01
N GLU A 67 9.68 -4.89 -0.27
CA GLU A 67 9.15 -5.93 -1.17
C GLU A 67 9.26 -5.58 -2.67
N GLY A 68 9.59 -4.34 -3.03
CA GLY A 68 9.72 -3.91 -4.44
C GLY A 68 8.43 -3.46 -5.13
N TRP A 69 7.30 -3.41 -4.43
CA TRP A 69 6.03 -2.92 -5.00
C TRP A 69 6.04 -1.42 -5.27
N VAL A 70 6.78 -0.65 -4.48
CA VAL A 70 6.82 0.82 -4.56
C VAL A 70 8.24 1.37 -4.46
N ILE A 71 8.45 2.55 -5.01
CA ILE A 71 9.66 3.36 -4.84
C ILE A 71 9.33 4.67 -4.15
N THR A 72 10.24 5.18 -3.32
CA THR A 72 10.09 6.50 -2.69
C THR A 72 10.99 7.50 -3.39
N LEU A 73 10.39 8.58 -3.90
CA LEU A 73 11.10 9.72 -4.44
C LEU A 73 11.20 10.80 -3.35
N PRO A 74 12.40 11.22 -2.93
CA PRO A 74 12.57 12.24 -1.90
C PRO A 74 11.71 13.49 -2.16
N GLN A 75 11.00 13.95 -1.14
CA GLN A 75 10.10 15.12 -1.17
C GLN A 75 8.90 15.03 -2.14
N ARG A 76 8.71 13.90 -2.85
CA ARG A 76 7.60 13.71 -3.81
C ARG A 76 6.61 12.63 -3.36
N GLY A 77 7.05 11.72 -2.50
CA GLY A 77 6.23 10.63 -1.96
C GLY A 77 6.62 9.27 -2.53
N SER A 78 5.72 8.30 -2.37
CA SER A 78 5.92 6.93 -2.86
C SER A 78 5.04 6.64 -4.07
N PHE A 79 5.58 5.87 -5.00
CA PHE A 79 4.97 5.57 -6.29
C PHE A 79 5.05 4.07 -6.55
N VAL A 80 4.06 3.50 -7.24
CA VAL A 80 4.10 2.11 -7.69
C VAL A 80 5.33 1.92 -8.58
N ALA A 81 6.12 0.89 -8.30
CA ALA A 81 7.30 0.57 -9.10
C ALA A 81 6.90 0.15 -10.52
N ASP A 82 7.82 0.25 -11.47
CA ASP A 82 7.62 -0.31 -12.80
C ASP A 82 7.41 -1.84 -12.71
N LYS A 83 6.58 -2.41 -13.60
CA LYS A 83 6.15 -3.82 -13.50
C LYS A 83 7.31 -4.81 -13.50
N GLU A 84 8.41 -4.45 -14.17
CA GLU A 84 9.60 -5.30 -14.27
C GLU A 84 10.31 -5.47 -12.91
N ASN A 85 10.00 -4.60 -11.93
CA ASN A 85 10.56 -4.63 -10.57
C ASN A 85 9.60 -5.22 -9.54
N TRP A 86 8.38 -5.59 -9.93
CA TRP A 86 7.45 -6.23 -8.99
C TRP A 86 8.04 -7.57 -8.53
N PRO A 87 7.89 -7.94 -7.25
CA PRO A 87 8.39 -9.21 -6.76
C PRO A 87 7.76 -10.34 -7.58
N ALA A 88 8.56 -11.33 -7.94
CA ALA A 88 8.06 -12.54 -8.59
C ALA A 88 6.98 -13.15 -7.68
N GLU A 89 5.85 -13.53 -8.26
CA GLU A 89 4.87 -14.31 -7.52
C GLU A 89 5.49 -15.70 -7.27
N ASP A 90 5.49 -16.15 -6.01
CA ASP A 90 5.75 -17.55 -5.65
C ASP A 90 4.61 -18.46 -6.12
#